data_AF-N6Z3W0-F1
#
_entry.id   AF-N6Z3W0-F1
#
_cell.length_a   1.000
_cell.length_b   1.000
_cell.length_c   1.000
_cell.angle_alpha   90.00
_cell.angle_beta   90.00
_cell.angle_gamma   90.00
#
_symmetry.space_group_name_H-M   'P 1'
#
loop_
_entity.id
_entity.type
_entity.pdbx_description
1 polymer ?
#
loop_
_entity_poly.entity_id
_entity_poly.type
_entity_poly.pdbx_seq_one_letter_code
_entity_poly.pdbx_strand_id
1 'polypeptide(L)' 'MPPSGHPFKYRLAYVVGGECGLRYDNERGKGDYRHYGDTEAEYVFSDPDQLTRDFGADIARWNHEHGRS' A
#
# COMPACT_ATOMS: atom_id res chain seq x y z
N MET A 1 -21.12 1.75 8.80
CA MET A 1 -20.07 2.49 8.07
C MET A 1 -19.87 1.82 6.72
N PRO A 2 -19.92 2.55 5.59
CA PRO A 2 -19.40 2.02 4.33
C PRO A 2 -17.92 1.65 4.51
N PRO A 3 -17.42 0.65 3.78
CA PRO A 3 -16.10 0.08 4.03
C PRO A 3 -14.96 1.07 3.72
N SER A 4 -15.13 1.91 2.71
CA SER A 4 -14.30 3.05 2.31
C SER A 4 -15.17 4.04 1.51
N GLY A 5 -14.60 5.16 1.05
CA GLY A 5 -15.30 6.17 0.25
C GLY A 5 -15.64 5.73 -1.19
N HIS A 6 -15.30 4.50 -1.59
CA HIS A 6 -15.40 3.99 -2.94
C HIS A 6 -15.74 2.48 -2.95
N PRO A 7 -16.19 1.89 -4.09
CA PRO A 7 -16.66 0.50 -4.12
C PRO A 7 -15.53 -0.54 -4.26
N PHE A 8 -14.27 -0.13 -4.35
CA PHE A 8 -13.15 -1.04 -4.60
C PHE A 8 -12.58 -1.60 -3.30
N LYS A 9 -12.38 -2.91 -3.25
CA LYS A 9 -11.64 -3.58 -2.16
C LYS A 9 -10.30 -4.06 -2.69
N TYR A 10 -9.22 -3.78 -1.99
CA TYR A 10 -7.88 -4.20 -2.40
C TYR A 10 -6.98 -4.58 -1.24
N ARG A 11 -5.98 -5.40 -1.54
CA ARG A 11 -4.86 -5.77 -0.67
C ARG A 11 -3.65 -6.08 -1.54
N LEU A 12 -2.70 -5.15 -1.60
CA LEU A 12 -1.42 -5.29 -2.28
C LEU A 12 -0.32 -5.44 -1.22
N ALA A 13 0.64 -6.32 -1.44
CA ALA A 13 1.75 -6.53 -0.52
C ALA A 13 3.04 -6.80 -1.29
N TYR A 14 4.12 -6.15 -0.87
CA TYR A 14 5.47 -6.39 -1.34
C TYR A 14 6.27 -7.01 -0.21
N VAL A 15 6.72 -8.23 -0.41
CA VAL A 15 7.43 -9.03 0.60
C VAL A 15 8.82 -9.35 0.07
N VAL A 16 9.85 -9.00 0.85
CA VAL A 16 11.26 -9.27 0.53
C VAL A 16 11.87 -10.01 1.71
N GLY A 17 12.55 -11.13 1.45
CA GLY A 17 13.18 -11.91 2.53
C GLY A 17 12.22 -12.50 3.57
N GLY A 18 10.91 -12.54 3.28
CA GLY A 18 9.88 -12.97 4.23
C GLY A 18 9.28 -11.82 5.06
N GLU A 19 9.77 -10.60 4.89
CA GLU A 19 9.30 -9.40 5.59
C GLU A 19 8.42 -8.54 4.67
N CYS A 20 7.28 -8.08 5.20
CA CYS A 20 6.34 -7.24 4.46
C CYS A 20 6.84 -5.78 4.46
N GLY A 21 7.59 -5.41 3.43
CA GLY A 21 8.15 -4.05 3.30
C GLY A 21 7.11 -3.01 2.90
N LEU A 22 6.13 -3.38 2.07
CA LEU A 22 5.03 -2.48 1.68
C LEU A 22 3.71 -3.21 1.69
N ARG A 23 2.66 -2.52 2.09
CA ARG A 23 1.29 -3.03 1.96
C ARG A 23 0.31 -1.90 1.71
N TYR A 24 -0.64 -2.10 0.80
CA TYR A 24 -1.76 -1.20 0.57
C TYR A 24 -3.03 -1.99 0.79
N ASP A 25 -3.92 -1.52 1.64
CA ASP A 25 -5.21 -2.17 1.83
C ASP A 25 -6.28 -1.20 2.31
N ASN A 26 -7.52 -1.65 2.14
CA ASN A 26 -8.65 -1.01 2.77
C ASN A 26 -9.45 -2.01 3.61
N GLU A 27 -9.55 -1.70 4.90
CA GLU A 27 -10.39 -2.45 5.83
C GLU A 27 -11.68 -1.71 6.14
N ARG A 28 -12.77 -2.48 6.30
CA ARG A 28 -14.09 -1.89 6.48
C ARG A 28 -14.10 -1.00 7.72
N GLY A 29 -14.41 0.27 7.53
CA GLY A 29 -14.55 1.23 8.62
C GLY A 29 -13.23 1.88 9.06
N LYS A 30 -12.10 1.51 8.45
CA LYS A 30 -10.80 2.16 8.68
C LYS A 30 -10.48 3.17 7.57
N GLY A 31 -10.87 2.85 6.33
CA GLY A 31 -10.48 3.60 5.13
C GLY A 31 -9.28 2.95 4.43
N ASP A 32 -8.63 3.72 3.59
CA ASP A 32 -7.52 3.32 2.72
C ASP A 32 -6.18 3.62 3.40
N TYR A 33 -5.29 2.62 3.47
CA TYR A 33 -3.98 2.75 4.11
C TYR A 33 -2.86 2.22 3.23
N ARG A 34 -1.69 2.81 3.43
CA ARG A 34 -0.41 2.25 3.03
C ARG A 34 0.46 1.99 4.25
N HIS A 35 1.24 0.93 4.17
CA HIS A 35 2.24 0.52 5.13
C HIS A 35 3.60 0.57 4.46
N TYR A 36 4.56 1.17 5.14
CA TYR A 36 5.96 1.24 4.76
C TYR A 36 6.80 0.70 5.92
N GLY A 37 7.22 -0.56 5.83
CA GLY A 37 7.68 -1.35 6.97
C GLY A 37 6.62 -1.34 8.09
N ASP A 38 7.03 -0.92 9.29
CA ASP A 38 6.15 -0.80 10.45
C ASP A 38 5.33 0.50 10.50
N THR A 39 5.52 1.42 9.55
CA THR A 39 4.82 2.71 9.53
C THR A 39 3.55 2.63 8.71
N GLU A 40 2.42 2.96 9.33
CA GLU A 40 1.11 3.08 8.66
C GLU A 40 0.78 4.55 8.38
N ALA A 41 0.25 4.83 7.19
CA ALA A 41 -0.22 6.15 6.79
C ALA A 41 -1.52 6.04 5.97
N GLU A 42 -2.39 7.05 6.10
CA GLU A 42 -3.59 7.17 5.26
C GLU A 42 -3.19 7.27 3.78
N TYR A 43 -3.96 6.59 2.93
CA TYR A 43 -3.83 6.65 1.48
C TYR A 43 -5.10 7.23 0.87
N VAL A 44 -4.97 8.18 -0.04
CA VAL A 44 -6.14 8.77 -0.72
C VAL A 44 -6.38 8.01 -2.02
N PHE A 45 -7.30 7.04 -1.98
CA PHE A 45 -7.67 6.29 -3.17
C PHE A 45 -8.24 7.23 -4.25
N SER A 46 -7.71 7.12 -5.46
CA SER A 46 -8.21 7.85 -6.64
C SER A 46 -8.91 6.89 -7.60
N ASP A 47 -8.15 5.97 -8.19
CA ASP A 47 -8.63 4.94 -9.10
C ASP A 47 -7.66 3.74 -9.11
N PRO A 48 -8.07 2.57 -9.66
CA PRO A 48 -7.23 1.37 -9.67
C PRO A 48 -5.92 1.51 -10.47
N ASP A 49 -5.89 2.32 -11.54
CA ASP A 49 -4.68 2.57 -12.32
C ASP A 49 -3.67 3.37 -11.50
N GLN A 50 -4.13 4.42 -10.82
CA GLN A 50 -3.30 5.22 -9.92
C GLN A 50 -2.80 4.39 -8.73
N LEU A 51 -3.66 3.55 -8.13
CA LEU A 51 -3.26 2.62 -7.06
C LEU A 51 -2.07 1.73 -7.49
N THR A 52 -2.13 1.18 -8.70
CA THR A 52 -1.07 0.30 -9.22
C THR A 52 0.22 1.08 -9.47
N ARG A 53 0.13 2.32 -9.98
CA ARG A 53 1.29 3.19 -10.21
C ARG A 53 1.95 3.61 -8.90
N ASP A 54 1.15 4.04 -7.91
CA ASP A 54 1.64 4.44 -6.60
C ASP A 54 2.35 3.28 -5.90
N PHE A 55 1.73 2.09 -5.93
CA PHE A 55 2.32 0.90 -5.35
C PHE A 55 3.65 0.52 -6.02
N GLY A 56 3.72 0.60 -7.36
CA GLY A 56 4.95 0.36 -8.11
C GLY A 56 6.06 1.37 -7.81
N ALA A 57 5.70 2.65 -7.64
CA ALA A 57 6.64 3.71 -7.26
C ALA A 57 7.22 3.47 -5.85
N ASP A 58 6.37 3.09 -4.89
CA ASP A 58 6.81 2.78 -3.53
C ASP A 58 7.68 1.51 -3.49
N ILE A 59 7.43 0.49 -4.33
CA ILE A 59 8.33 -0.66 -4.48
C ILE A 59 9.70 -0.22 -5.00
N ALA A 60 9.74 0.59 -6.06
CA ALA A 60 11.00 1.08 -6.62
C ALA A 60 11.80 1.88 -5.58
N ARG A 61 11.10 2.72 -4.80
CA ARG A 61 11.67 3.46 -3.69
C ARG A 61 12.20 2.53 -2.59
N TRP A 62 11.42 1.54 -2.16
CA TRP A 62 11.82 0.55 -1.16
C TRP A 62 13.10 -0.16 -1.58
N ASN A 63 13.18 -0.61 -2.83
CA ASN A 63 14.36 -1.29 -3.37
C ASN A 63 15.57 -0.36 -3.45
N HIS A 64 15.39 0.92 -3.74
CA HIS A 64 16.48 1.88 -3.71
C HIS A 64 16.99 2.13 -2.27
N GLU A 65 16.09 2.19 -1.28
CA GLU A 65 16.43 2.40 0.13
C GLU A 65 17.04 1.15 0.79
N HIS A 66 16.61 -0.05 0.40
CA HIS A 66 17.00 -1.32 1.03
C HIS A 66 17.95 -2.18 0.18
N GLY A 67 18.16 -1.86 -1.09
CA GLY A 67 19.00 -2.60 -2.04
C GLY A 67 20.51 -2.35 -1.91
N ARG A 68 20.99 -1.91 -0.75
CA ARG A 68 22.41 -1.81 -0.41
C ARG A 68 22.88 -2.84 0.62
N SER A 69 22.16 -3.96 0.76
CA SER A 69 22.65 -5.12 1.52
C SER A 69 23.65 -5.97 0.74
#